data_AF-A0A975EGU2-F1
#
_entry.id   AF-A0A975EGU2-F1
#
_cell.length_a   1.000
_cell.length_b   1.000
_cell.length_c   1.000
_cell.angle_alpha   90.00
_cell.angle_beta   90.00
_cell.angle_gamma   90.00
#
_symmetry.space_group_name_H-M   'P 1'
#
loop_
_entity.id
_entity.type
_entity.pdbx_description
1 polymer ?
#
loop_
_entity_poly.entity_id
_entity_poly.type
_entity_poly.pdbx_seq_one_letter_code
_entity_poly.pdbx_strand_id
1 'polypeptide(L)'
;MSWISKNYEKAALGGAAVVAAGLVFVGWQKYGSVAEDFSAEASGPVPGKSNPAVKEGDLVPTAKASFSLSRSWQKGDDAGRPVDLFTGVALFVNKNDKTRPLDLIDGEMVHDPIPNSWWIEHRIDPGFGDSPQRDADEDGFSNLEEYNAKTDPNDNKSYPSLLTKLSFASDESVQWVLRPGFESDGKFTFEYSDGAGRRNNIGAGNPIPKGQVFFADGAAKGRFKYLDFEKRRVLNEAIKAEVDVTFVIIEDQKPNKLGDKYEIPAMFRRGEADKFSYYDRTAVLTLAALGMAGEEFRVEENTEFSLPPGGEKKDFKVTQVTPDQITIEATGPDGQKKTYEYAKGDTGPIAE
;
A
#
# COMPACT_ATOMS: atom_id res chain seq x y z
N MET A 1 36.92 -51.90 70.22
CA MET A 1 35.63 -51.65 69.53
C MET A 1 35.93 -51.26 68.10
N SER A 2 35.40 -52.01 67.14
CA SER A 2 35.81 -51.97 65.72
C SER A 2 35.52 -50.62 65.05
N TRP A 3 36.51 -50.03 64.38
CA TRP A 3 36.38 -48.76 63.62
C TRP A 3 35.21 -48.78 62.63
N ILE A 4 34.89 -49.97 62.14
CA ILE A 4 33.81 -50.25 61.17
C ILE A 4 32.42 -50.01 61.77
N SER A 5 32.20 -50.17 63.08
CA SER A 5 30.89 -49.93 63.68
C SER A 5 30.58 -48.44 63.92
N LYS A 6 31.61 -47.59 64.02
CA LYS A 6 31.45 -46.13 64.13
C LYS A 6 31.47 -45.42 62.77
N ASN A 7 32.05 -46.02 61.75
CA ASN A 7 32.19 -45.44 60.40
C ASN A 7 31.56 -46.31 59.31
N TYR A 8 30.45 -47.00 59.64
CA TYR A 8 29.79 -47.95 58.74
C TYR A 8 29.42 -47.32 57.40
N GLU A 9 28.94 -46.07 57.39
CA GLU A 9 28.60 -45.33 56.17
C GLU A 9 29.80 -45.17 55.24
N LYS A 10 30.99 -44.87 55.78
CA LYS A 10 32.23 -44.74 54.99
C LYS A 10 32.73 -46.09 54.49
N ALA A 11 32.56 -47.15 55.28
CA ALA A 11 32.89 -48.51 54.87
C ALA A 11 31.93 -49.03 53.79
N ALA A 12 30.63 -48.74 53.90
CA ALA A 12 29.60 -49.09 52.94
C ALA A 12 29.78 -48.31 51.62
N LEU A 13 30.07 -47.01 51.71
CA LEU A 13 30.37 -46.18 50.53
C LEU A 13 31.64 -46.65 49.82
N GLY A 14 32.70 -46.96 50.58
CA GLY A 14 33.93 -47.53 50.05
C GLY A 14 33.70 -48.89 49.38
N GLY A 15 32.92 -49.76 50.02
CA GLY A 15 32.53 -51.06 49.45
C GLY A 15 31.73 -50.91 48.15
N ALA A 16 30.74 -50.01 48.13
CA ALA A 16 29.94 -49.73 46.94
C ALA A 16 30.79 -49.18 45.79
N ALA A 17 31.77 -48.32 46.08
CA ALA A 17 32.69 -47.79 45.07
C ALA A 17 33.57 -48.87 44.45
N VAL A 18 34.06 -49.83 45.26
CA VAL A 18 34.83 -50.98 44.74
C VAL A 18 33.95 -51.89 43.87
N VAL A 19 32.70 -52.14 44.28
CA VAL A 19 31.75 -52.93 43.48
C VAL A 19 31.44 -52.23 42.15
N ALA A 20 31.19 -50.92 42.17
CA ALA A 20 30.93 -50.14 40.96
C ALA A 20 32.14 -50.14 40.00
N ALA A 21 33.35 -49.95 40.53
CA ALA A 21 34.57 -50.03 39.73
C ALA A 21 34.77 -51.44 39.14
N GLY A 22 34.44 -52.49 39.90
CA GLY A 22 34.45 -53.88 39.42
C GLY A 22 33.47 -54.11 38.28
N LEU A 23 32.23 -53.60 38.37
CA LEU A 23 31.23 -53.72 37.32
C LEU A 23 31.61 -52.93 36.05
N VAL A 24 32.21 -51.74 36.20
CA VAL A 24 32.73 -50.96 35.07
C VAL A 24 33.89 -51.70 34.40
N PHE A 25 34.79 -52.31 35.18
CA PHE A 25 35.89 -53.09 34.63
C PHE A 25 35.39 -54.36 33.91
N VAL A 26 34.44 -55.10 34.48
CA VAL A 26 33.81 -56.25 33.81
C VAL A 26 33.08 -55.82 32.55
N GLY A 27 32.36 -54.70 32.59
CA GLY A 27 31.70 -54.11 31.43
C GLY A 27 32.69 -53.73 30.33
N TRP A 28 33.82 -53.12 30.67
CA TRP A 28 34.87 -52.75 29.71
C TRP A 28 35.61 -53.96 29.15
N GLN A 29 35.96 -54.94 30.00
CA GLN A 29 36.58 -56.19 29.58
C GLN A 29 35.66 -56.98 28.63
N LYS A 30 34.34 -57.00 28.91
CA LYS A 30 33.35 -57.67 28.08
C LYS A 30 32.96 -56.87 26.83
N TYR A 31 33.09 -55.53 26.84
CA TYR A 31 32.79 -54.69 25.68
C TYR A 31 33.75 -54.99 24.50
N GLY A 32 35.01 -55.29 24.79
CA GLY A 32 35.99 -55.70 23.78
C GLY A 32 35.86 -57.15 23.33
N SER A 33 35.32 -58.05 24.17
CA SER A 33 35.21 -59.48 23.89
C SER A 33 33.87 -59.93 23.33
N VAL A 34 32.87 -59.05 23.15
CA VAL A 34 31.57 -59.42 22.55
C VAL A 34 31.75 -60.13 21.20
N ALA A 35 32.73 -59.71 20.39
CA ALA A 35 33.01 -60.35 19.10
C ALA A 35 33.62 -61.76 19.22
N GLU A 36 34.36 -62.05 20.30
CA GLU A 36 34.90 -63.39 20.60
C GLU A 36 33.87 -64.29 21.29
N ASP A 37 33.11 -63.75 22.27
CA ASP A 37 32.08 -64.46 23.03
C ASP A 37 30.82 -64.79 22.19
N PHE A 38 30.56 -64.03 21.12
CA PHE A 38 29.55 -64.34 20.08
C PHE A 38 30.20 -64.77 18.76
N SER A 39 31.39 -65.39 18.81
CA SER A 39 31.86 -66.17 17.67
C SER A 39 30.89 -67.33 17.46
N ALA A 40 29.92 -67.13 16.59
CA ALA A 40 29.13 -68.21 16.04
C ALA A 40 30.10 -69.09 15.23
N GLU A 41 30.79 -70.01 15.89
CA GLU A 41 31.18 -71.25 15.25
C GLU A 41 29.88 -71.95 14.85
N ALA A 42 29.49 -71.73 13.59
CA ALA A 42 28.52 -72.56 12.92
C ALA A 42 29.08 -73.98 12.93
N SER A 43 28.65 -74.76 13.91
CA SER A 43 28.89 -76.20 13.97
C SER A 43 28.08 -76.85 12.85
N GLY A 44 28.75 -77.08 11.70
CA GLY A 44 28.19 -77.83 10.57
C GLY A 44 29.16 -77.88 9.38
N PRO A 45 29.55 -79.07 8.89
CA PRO A 45 30.75 -79.23 8.08
C PRO A 45 30.50 -78.95 6.59
N VAL A 46 30.95 -77.81 6.07
CA VAL A 46 31.23 -77.67 4.63
C VAL A 46 32.46 -76.77 4.43
N PRO A 47 33.59 -77.31 3.94
CA PRO A 47 34.74 -76.49 3.60
C PRO A 47 34.45 -75.72 2.31
N GLY A 48 34.33 -74.40 2.41
CA GLY A 48 34.29 -73.48 1.28
C GLY A 48 32.92 -72.87 0.98
N LYS A 49 32.54 -71.83 1.74
CA LYS A 49 31.80 -70.61 1.34
C LYS A 49 31.19 -69.96 2.59
N SER A 50 32.03 -69.26 3.34
CA SER A 50 31.60 -68.31 4.37
C SER A 50 31.15 -67.01 3.71
N ASN A 51 29.96 -66.99 3.12
CA ASN A 51 29.31 -65.73 2.78
C ASN A 51 27.82 -65.80 3.16
N PRO A 52 27.38 -65.13 4.24
CA PRO A 52 25.97 -65.01 4.59
C PRO A 52 25.23 -64.00 3.69
N ALA A 53 25.83 -63.58 2.57
CA ALA A 53 25.22 -62.65 1.64
C ALA A 53 23.86 -63.15 1.15
N VAL A 54 22.82 -62.43 1.53
CA VAL A 54 21.53 -62.46 0.84
C VAL A 54 21.79 -62.18 -0.63
N LYS A 55 21.21 -62.97 -1.53
CA LYS A 55 21.36 -62.79 -2.98
C LYS A 55 21.05 -61.32 -3.32
N GLU A 56 22.00 -60.64 -3.99
CA GLU A 56 21.95 -59.19 -4.31
C GLU A 56 22.12 -58.20 -3.14
N GLY A 57 22.62 -58.64 -1.98
CA GLY A 57 22.96 -57.76 -0.86
C GLY A 57 23.97 -56.65 -1.23
N ASP A 58 24.83 -56.91 -2.21
CA ASP A 58 25.79 -55.94 -2.76
C ASP A 58 25.11 -54.77 -3.49
N LEU A 59 23.82 -54.89 -3.84
CA LEU A 59 23.03 -53.81 -4.45
C LEU A 59 22.43 -52.87 -3.41
N VAL A 60 22.42 -53.22 -2.12
CA VAL A 60 21.84 -52.39 -1.05
C VAL A 60 22.53 -51.02 -0.94
N PRO A 61 23.88 -50.91 -1.00
CA PRO A 61 24.55 -49.61 -1.06
C PRO A 61 24.18 -48.81 -2.31
N THR A 62 24.07 -49.47 -3.47
CA THR A 62 23.64 -48.82 -4.74
C THR A 62 22.21 -48.29 -4.65
N ALA A 63 21.29 -49.07 -4.09
CA ALA A 63 19.91 -48.67 -3.87
C ALA A 63 19.82 -47.49 -2.88
N LYS A 64 20.57 -47.54 -1.76
CA LYS A 64 20.66 -46.43 -0.81
C LYS A 64 21.22 -45.16 -1.46
N ALA A 65 22.26 -45.28 -2.27
CA ALA A 65 22.82 -44.16 -3.03
C ALA A 65 21.81 -43.58 -4.04
N SER A 66 20.93 -44.43 -4.60
CA SER A 66 19.93 -43.98 -5.57
C SER A 66 18.87 -43.04 -4.98
N PHE A 67 18.56 -43.15 -3.69
CA PHE A 67 17.67 -42.23 -2.98
C PHE A 67 18.30 -40.86 -2.70
N SER A 68 19.63 -40.77 -2.75
CA SER A 68 20.38 -39.52 -2.55
C SER A 68 20.67 -38.80 -3.88
N LEU A 69 20.25 -39.35 -5.02
CA LEU A 69 20.39 -38.68 -6.32
C LEU A 69 19.37 -37.55 -6.44
N SER A 70 19.83 -36.31 -6.40
CA SER A 70 19.03 -35.16 -6.84
C SER A 70 18.83 -35.23 -8.35
N ARG A 71 17.74 -35.87 -8.80
CA ARG A 71 17.35 -35.85 -10.21
C ARG A 71 16.70 -34.49 -10.50
N SER A 72 17.42 -33.63 -11.20
CA SER A 72 16.81 -32.47 -11.85
C SER A 72 16.22 -32.92 -13.19
N TRP A 73 14.93 -32.73 -13.35
CA TRP A 73 14.24 -32.94 -14.63
C TRP A 73 14.22 -31.60 -15.36
N GLN A 74 14.86 -31.53 -16.53
CA GLN A 74 14.73 -30.37 -17.39
C GLN A 74 13.57 -30.60 -18.35
N LYS A 75 12.76 -29.56 -18.59
CA LYS A 75 11.71 -29.63 -19.61
C LYS A 75 12.35 -29.97 -20.95
N GLY A 76 11.72 -30.86 -21.71
CA GLY A 76 12.11 -31.11 -23.09
C GLY A 76 11.75 -29.89 -23.94
N ASP A 77 12.60 -29.55 -24.90
CA ASP A 77 12.30 -28.59 -25.95
C ASP A 77 12.15 -29.37 -27.25
N ASP A 78 10.97 -29.31 -27.88
CA ASP A 78 10.73 -29.86 -29.21
C ASP A 78 10.38 -28.69 -30.15
N ALA A 79 11.33 -28.34 -31.04
CA ALA A 79 11.19 -27.27 -32.02
C ALA A 79 10.78 -25.89 -31.44
N GLY A 80 11.20 -25.56 -30.22
CA GLY A 80 10.88 -24.31 -29.52
C GLY A 80 9.66 -24.41 -28.60
N ARG A 81 9.03 -25.58 -28.51
CA ARG A 81 7.89 -25.83 -27.61
C ARG A 81 8.38 -26.44 -26.29
N PRO A 82 8.20 -25.75 -25.15
CA PRO A 82 8.46 -26.35 -23.85
C PRO A 82 7.44 -27.45 -23.57
N VAL A 83 7.91 -28.68 -23.40
CA VAL A 83 7.07 -29.84 -23.06
C VAL A 83 7.26 -30.16 -21.59
N ASP A 84 6.15 -30.10 -20.84
CA ASP A 84 6.15 -30.56 -19.46
C ASP A 84 6.08 -32.10 -19.40
N LEU A 85 6.89 -32.68 -18.51
CA LEU A 85 7.02 -34.13 -18.38
C LEU A 85 5.82 -34.78 -17.66
N PHE A 86 5.03 -33.98 -16.94
CA PHE A 86 3.97 -34.46 -16.05
C PHE A 86 2.59 -33.85 -16.33
N THR A 87 2.53 -32.77 -17.12
CA THR A 87 1.28 -32.10 -17.50
C THR A 87 1.16 -32.07 -19.02
N GLY A 88 -0.01 -32.45 -19.53
CA GLY A 88 -0.31 -32.32 -20.96
C GLY A 88 -0.39 -30.85 -21.38
N VAL A 89 -0.28 -30.58 -22.68
CA VAL A 89 -0.45 -29.21 -23.17
C VAL A 89 -1.92 -28.85 -23.21
N ALA A 90 -2.27 -27.71 -22.62
CA ALA A 90 -3.62 -27.18 -22.66
C ALA A 90 -4.00 -26.80 -24.09
N LEU A 91 -5.08 -27.39 -24.60
CA LEU A 91 -5.71 -27.02 -25.86
C LEU A 91 -7.07 -26.41 -25.57
N PHE A 92 -7.34 -25.27 -26.19
CA PHE A 92 -8.57 -24.52 -26.07
C PHE A 92 -9.46 -24.80 -27.28
N VAL A 93 -10.74 -24.45 -27.20
CA VAL A 93 -11.66 -24.52 -28.34
C VAL A 93 -12.47 -23.25 -28.38
N ASN A 94 -12.65 -22.69 -29.57
CA ASN A 94 -13.53 -21.55 -29.74
C ASN A 94 -14.97 -21.99 -29.51
N LYS A 95 -15.74 -21.21 -28.74
CA LYS A 95 -17.16 -21.52 -28.48
C LYS A 95 -17.99 -21.62 -29.77
N ASN A 96 -17.64 -20.83 -30.77
CA ASN A 96 -18.31 -20.76 -32.08
C ASN A 96 -17.79 -21.81 -33.07
N ASP A 97 -16.58 -22.34 -32.88
CA ASP A 97 -16.01 -23.43 -33.65
C ASP A 97 -15.36 -24.47 -32.74
N LYS A 98 -16.18 -25.42 -32.29
CA LYS A 98 -15.76 -26.50 -31.39
C LYS A 98 -14.95 -27.60 -32.07
N THR A 99 -14.82 -27.56 -33.39
CA THR A 99 -14.16 -28.62 -34.18
C THR A 99 -12.68 -28.37 -34.37
N ARG A 100 -12.24 -27.13 -34.14
CA ARG A 100 -10.85 -26.72 -34.30
C ARG A 100 -10.21 -26.48 -32.92
N PRO A 101 -9.28 -27.36 -32.48
CA PRO A 101 -8.49 -27.08 -31.28
C PRO A 101 -7.57 -25.89 -31.54
N LEU A 102 -7.43 -25.06 -30.52
CA LEU A 102 -6.57 -23.89 -30.48
C LEU A 102 -5.46 -24.13 -29.46
N ASP A 103 -4.23 -24.02 -29.91
CA ASP A 103 -3.06 -24.06 -29.06
C ASP A 103 -2.58 -22.62 -28.82
N LEU A 104 -2.30 -22.26 -27.57
CA LEU A 104 -1.92 -20.89 -27.24
C LEU A 104 -0.53 -20.53 -27.79
N ILE A 105 0.35 -21.50 -28.00
CA ILE A 105 1.74 -21.24 -28.41
C ILE A 105 1.82 -20.80 -29.88
N ASP A 106 1.06 -21.45 -30.77
CA ASP A 106 1.12 -21.24 -32.23
C ASP A 106 -0.21 -20.80 -32.86
N GLY A 107 -1.27 -20.72 -32.06
CA GLY A 107 -2.60 -20.36 -32.51
C GLY A 107 -2.90 -18.87 -32.55
N GLU A 108 -4.14 -18.55 -32.94
CA GLU A 108 -4.65 -17.18 -32.91
C GLU A 108 -4.78 -16.63 -31.48
N MET A 109 -4.69 -15.30 -31.37
CA MET A 109 -4.81 -14.62 -30.08
C MET A 109 -6.22 -14.81 -29.51
N VAL A 110 -6.29 -15.30 -28.28
CA VAL A 110 -7.58 -15.61 -27.61
C VAL A 110 -8.29 -14.37 -27.07
N HIS A 111 -7.53 -13.37 -26.66
CA HIS A 111 -8.05 -12.12 -26.09
C HIS A 111 -7.22 -10.93 -26.58
N ASP A 112 -7.65 -10.28 -27.66
CA ASP A 112 -7.04 -9.02 -28.09
C ASP A 112 -7.21 -7.94 -27.00
N PRO A 113 -6.19 -7.12 -26.66
CA PRO A 113 -4.85 -7.03 -27.28
C PRO A 113 -3.75 -7.84 -26.57
N ILE A 114 -4.08 -8.76 -25.67
CA ILE A 114 -3.14 -9.50 -24.82
C ILE A 114 -2.63 -10.76 -25.57
N PRO A 115 -1.33 -10.84 -25.92
CA PRO A 115 -0.79 -11.96 -26.67
C PRO A 115 -0.83 -13.25 -25.84
N ASN A 116 -1.03 -14.39 -26.52
CA ASN A 116 -1.10 -15.71 -25.88
C ASN A 116 0.12 -16.04 -25.00
N SER A 117 1.31 -15.57 -25.39
CA SER A 117 2.54 -15.76 -24.60
C SER A 117 2.44 -15.15 -23.21
N TRP A 118 1.79 -13.99 -23.06
CA TRP A 118 1.65 -13.31 -21.78
C TRP A 118 0.83 -14.13 -20.78
N TRP A 119 -0.27 -14.74 -21.24
CA TRP A 119 -1.10 -15.63 -20.41
C TRP A 119 -0.32 -16.85 -19.93
N ILE A 120 0.52 -17.44 -20.81
CA ILE A 120 1.36 -18.60 -20.48
C ILE A 120 2.45 -18.21 -19.47
N GLU A 121 3.15 -17.10 -19.71
CA GLU A 121 4.24 -16.60 -18.88
C GLU A 121 3.79 -16.28 -17.46
N HIS A 122 2.63 -15.60 -17.34
CA HIS A 122 2.03 -15.24 -16.05
C HIS A 122 1.12 -16.34 -15.49
N ARG A 123 1.03 -17.49 -16.16
CA ARG A 123 0.23 -18.66 -15.71
C ARG A 123 -1.24 -18.35 -15.41
N ILE A 124 -1.82 -17.41 -16.15
CA ILE A 124 -3.24 -17.06 -16.02
C ILE A 124 -4.04 -17.85 -17.06
N ASP A 125 -5.20 -18.36 -16.65
CA ASP A 125 -6.10 -19.07 -17.54
C ASP A 125 -6.88 -18.10 -18.46
N PRO A 126 -6.63 -18.10 -19.79
CA PRO A 126 -7.38 -17.27 -20.72
C PRO A 126 -8.71 -17.94 -21.16
N GLY A 127 -9.05 -19.11 -20.63
CA GLY A 127 -10.23 -19.88 -21.06
C GLY A 127 -11.57 -19.20 -20.80
N PHE A 128 -11.60 -18.15 -19.98
CA PHE A 128 -12.81 -17.40 -19.69
C PHE A 128 -12.95 -16.17 -20.59
N GLY A 129 -14.18 -15.87 -21.01
CA GLY A 129 -14.45 -14.69 -21.85
C GLY A 129 -14.12 -13.37 -21.16
N ASP A 130 -14.17 -13.35 -19.84
CA ASP A 130 -13.85 -12.22 -18.96
C ASP A 130 -12.43 -12.28 -18.41
N SER A 131 -11.56 -13.20 -18.86
CA SER A 131 -10.17 -13.30 -18.38
C SER A 131 -9.42 -11.96 -18.40
N PRO A 132 -9.54 -11.09 -19.42
CA PRO A 132 -8.89 -9.77 -19.39
C PRO A 132 -9.41 -8.81 -18.31
N GLN A 133 -10.64 -8.99 -17.82
CA GLN A 133 -11.25 -8.16 -16.77
C GLN A 133 -11.08 -8.75 -15.36
N ARG A 134 -10.56 -9.98 -15.26
CA ARG A 134 -10.29 -10.59 -13.96
C ARG A 134 -9.05 -10.01 -13.32
N ASP A 135 -9.08 -10.04 -12.01
CA ASP A 135 -8.02 -9.64 -11.09
C ASP A 135 -7.63 -10.93 -10.34
N ALA A 136 -6.41 -11.41 -10.56
CA ALA A 136 -5.99 -12.73 -10.08
C ALA A 136 -5.36 -12.69 -8.68
N ASP A 137 -4.79 -11.55 -8.28
CA ASP A 137 -4.16 -11.34 -6.98
C ASP A 137 -4.96 -10.44 -6.01
N GLU A 138 -6.13 -9.98 -6.46
CA GLU A 138 -7.14 -9.22 -5.73
C GLU A 138 -6.66 -7.82 -5.29
N ASP A 139 -5.77 -7.20 -6.07
CA ASP A 139 -5.23 -5.87 -5.80
C ASP A 139 -6.10 -4.70 -6.35
N GLY A 140 -7.14 -5.01 -7.13
CA GLY A 140 -8.06 -4.08 -7.76
C GLY A 140 -7.75 -3.73 -9.22
N PHE A 141 -6.71 -4.30 -9.81
CA PHE A 141 -6.35 -4.15 -11.21
C PHE A 141 -6.67 -5.41 -12.01
N SER A 142 -7.19 -5.20 -13.21
CA SER A 142 -7.47 -6.30 -14.13
C SER A 142 -6.22 -6.71 -14.90
N ASN A 143 -6.18 -7.97 -15.35
CA ASN A 143 -5.12 -8.51 -16.21
C ASN A 143 -4.80 -7.60 -17.41
N LEU A 144 -5.81 -6.93 -17.99
CA LEU A 144 -5.61 -5.98 -19.08
C LEU A 144 -4.91 -4.69 -18.65
N GLU A 145 -5.26 -4.14 -17.49
CA GLU A 145 -4.62 -2.94 -16.95
C GLU A 145 -3.15 -3.22 -16.63
N GLU A 146 -2.88 -4.37 -16.05
CA GLU A 146 -1.53 -4.81 -15.71
C GLU A 146 -0.68 -5.15 -16.92
N TYR A 147 -1.26 -5.79 -17.94
CA TYR A 147 -0.59 -6.00 -19.23
C TYR A 147 -0.13 -4.67 -19.85
N ASN A 148 -1.00 -3.65 -19.85
CA ASN A 148 -0.67 -2.33 -20.37
C ASN A 148 0.40 -1.62 -19.54
N ALA A 149 0.38 -1.80 -18.23
CA ALA A 149 1.34 -1.21 -17.30
C ALA A 149 2.65 -2.01 -17.17
N LYS A 150 2.71 -3.22 -17.72
CA LYS A 150 3.83 -4.18 -17.60
C LYS A 150 4.12 -4.57 -16.15
N THR A 151 3.06 -4.79 -15.38
CA THR A 151 3.12 -5.27 -13.99
C THR A 151 2.86 -6.77 -13.92
N ASP A 152 2.98 -7.37 -12.72
CA ASP A 152 2.87 -8.82 -12.55
C ASP A 152 1.50 -9.17 -11.93
N PRO A 153 0.58 -9.76 -12.70
CA PRO A 153 -0.80 -10.03 -12.30
C PRO A 153 -0.97 -11.14 -11.26
N ASN A 154 0.12 -11.68 -10.72
CA ASN A 154 0.08 -12.62 -9.61
C ASN A 154 0.79 -12.09 -8.35
N ASP A 155 1.25 -10.84 -8.35
CA ASP A 155 1.91 -10.21 -7.23
C ASP A 155 1.19 -8.91 -6.84
N ASN A 156 0.42 -8.97 -5.76
CA ASN A 156 -0.36 -7.83 -5.24
C ASN A 156 0.48 -6.63 -4.74
N LYS A 157 1.80 -6.69 -4.88
CA LYS A 157 2.73 -5.57 -4.66
C LYS A 157 3.24 -4.95 -5.95
N SER A 158 2.95 -5.56 -7.08
CA SER A 158 3.35 -5.19 -8.43
C SER A 158 2.12 -4.70 -9.19
N TYR A 159 1.73 -3.45 -8.93
CA TYR A 159 0.50 -2.89 -9.47
C TYR A 159 0.73 -1.59 -10.26
N PRO A 160 -0.17 -1.25 -11.20
CA PRO A 160 -0.14 0.01 -11.93
C PRO A 160 -0.30 1.24 -11.03
N SER A 161 -0.20 2.44 -11.60
CA SER A 161 -0.41 3.68 -10.85
C SER A 161 -1.80 3.73 -10.20
N LEU A 162 -1.86 3.88 -8.87
CA LEU A 162 -3.10 4.02 -8.11
C LEU A 162 -3.96 5.23 -8.54
N LEU A 163 -3.37 6.19 -9.26
CA LEU A 163 -4.09 7.32 -9.85
C LEU A 163 -5.18 6.88 -10.84
N THR A 164 -5.00 5.77 -11.55
CA THR A 164 -6.01 5.28 -12.51
C THR A 164 -7.26 4.73 -11.82
N LYS A 165 -7.14 4.33 -10.55
CA LYS A 165 -8.24 3.82 -9.70
C LYS A 165 -8.76 4.84 -8.70
N LEU A 166 -8.17 6.03 -8.67
CA LEU A 166 -8.63 7.14 -7.83
C LEU A 166 -9.86 7.79 -8.46
N SER A 167 -10.88 8.06 -7.65
CA SER A 167 -12.11 8.74 -8.12
C SER A 167 -12.41 9.96 -7.26
N PHE A 168 -12.92 11.01 -7.89
CA PHE A 168 -13.44 12.18 -7.19
C PHE A 168 -14.94 12.02 -6.94
N ALA A 169 -15.32 11.65 -5.71
CA ALA A 169 -16.71 11.34 -5.38
C ALA A 169 -17.54 12.62 -5.21
N SER A 170 -17.06 13.58 -4.42
CA SER A 170 -17.77 14.84 -4.17
C SER A 170 -16.87 15.91 -3.55
N ASP A 171 -17.33 17.16 -3.54
CA ASP A 171 -16.71 18.24 -2.78
C ASP A 171 -17.50 18.54 -1.50
N GLU A 172 -16.78 18.68 -0.39
CA GLU A 172 -17.29 19.32 0.81
C GLU A 172 -16.79 20.77 0.82
N SER A 173 -17.70 21.74 0.85
CA SER A 173 -17.35 23.15 0.84
C SER A 173 -18.00 23.92 1.99
N VAL A 174 -17.19 24.73 2.67
CA VAL A 174 -17.67 25.67 3.68
C VAL A 174 -17.47 27.07 3.14
N GLN A 175 -18.57 27.71 2.74
CA GLN A 175 -18.58 29.13 2.40
C GLN A 175 -18.34 29.96 3.66
N TRP A 176 -17.48 30.96 3.59
CA TRP A 176 -17.26 31.93 4.66
C TRP A 176 -17.18 33.34 4.14
N VAL A 177 -17.51 34.29 5.01
CA VAL A 177 -17.49 35.72 4.73
C VAL A 177 -16.79 36.41 5.89
N LEU A 178 -15.84 37.27 5.55
CA LEU A 178 -15.18 38.16 6.50
C LEU A 178 -15.59 39.59 6.16
N ARG A 179 -16.12 40.33 7.14
CA ARG A 179 -16.56 41.72 6.99
C ARG A 179 -15.67 42.66 7.79
N PRO A 180 -14.79 43.43 7.13
CA PRO A 180 -14.13 44.55 7.77
C PRO A 180 -15.13 45.66 8.06
N GLY A 181 -15.11 46.18 9.28
CA GLY A 181 -15.91 47.33 9.71
C GLY A 181 -15.24 48.66 9.36
N PHE A 182 -15.53 49.69 10.15
CA PHE A 182 -14.97 51.02 9.94
C PHE A 182 -13.47 51.07 10.27
N GLU A 183 -12.74 51.83 9.46
CA GLU A 183 -11.35 52.18 9.73
C GLU A 183 -11.29 53.22 10.85
N SER A 184 -10.44 52.98 11.85
CA SER A 184 -10.14 53.95 12.91
C SER A 184 -8.66 53.86 13.25
N ASP A 185 -7.89 54.90 12.92
CA ASP A 185 -6.44 54.98 13.18
C ASP A 185 -5.68 53.81 12.53
N GLY A 186 -6.07 53.45 11.30
CA GLY A 186 -5.51 52.32 10.55
C GLY A 186 -5.88 50.94 11.09
N LYS A 187 -6.79 50.86 12.06
CA LYS A 187 -7.27 49.62 12.69
C LYS A 187 -8.68 49.29 12.21
N PHE A 188 -9.01 48.00 12.18
CA PHE A 188 -10.30 47.51 11.70
C PHE A 188 -10.97 46.58 12.71
N THR A 189 -12.30 46.60 12.70
CA THR A 189 -13.14 45.56 13.31
C THR A 189 -13.45 44.49 12.27
N PHE A 190 -13.76 43.27 12.71
CA PHE A 190 -14.01 42.15 11.81
C PHE A 190 -15.18 41.30 12.28
N GLU A 191 -16.13 41.02 11.40
CA GLU A 191 -17.19 40.04 11.63
C GLU A 191 -16.99 38.86 10.69
N TYR A 192 -16.92 37.66 11.25
CA TYR A 192 -16.83 36.39 10.52
C TYR A 192 -18.17 35.66 10.60
N SER A 193 -18.56 35.05 9.48
CA SER A 193 -19.66 34.09 9.42
C SER A 193 -19.39 33.02 8.38
N ASP A 194 -19.85 31.79 8.61
CA ASP A 194 -19.78 30.72 7.62
C ASP A 194 -21.09 29.97 7.40
N GLY A 195 -21.10 29.13 6.36
CA GLY A 195 -22.24 28.29 5.98
C GLY A 195 -22.60 27.22 7.01
N ALA A 196 -21.71 26.92 7.96
CA ALA A 196 -22.01 26.06 9.10
C ALA A 196 -22.71 26.82 10.25
N GLY A 197 -23.01 28.12 10.07
CA GLY A 197 -23.67 28.96 11.05
C GLY A 197 -22.75 29.47 12.16
N ARG A 198 -21.43 29.21 12.08
CA ARG A 198 -20.47 29.70 13.07
C ARG A 198 -20.21 31.18 12.80
N ARG A 199 -20.05 31.95 13.88
CA ARG A 199 -19.84 33.39 13.82
C ARG A 199 -18.75 33.82 14.79
N ASN A 200 -18.04 34.88 14.44
CA ASN A 200 -17.11 35.54 15.34
C ASN A 200 -17.10 37.04 15.06
N ASN A 201 -16.77 37.85 16.07
CA ASN A 201 -16.80 39.30 15.94
C ASN A 201 -15.72 39.95 16.81
N ILE A 202 -14.94 40.84 16.20
CA ILE A 202 -14.08 41.79 16.89
C ILE A 202 -14.81 43.13 16.95
N GLY A 203 -15.32 43.47 18.14
CA GLY A 203 -16.01 44.74 18.37
C GLY A 203 -15.07 45.95 18.43
N ALA A 204 -15.67 47.15 18.39
CA ALA A 204 -14.94 48.43 18.39
C ALA A 204 -14.09 48.70 19.65
N GLY A 205 -14.28 47.94 20.73
CA GLY A 205 -13.46 48.05 21.95
C GLY A 205 -12.03 47.52 21.79
N ASN A 206 -11.75 46.70 20.76
CA ASN A 206 -10.41 46.15 20.51
C ASN A 206 -10.16 45.97 18.99
N PRO A 207 -10.10 47.06 18.21
CA PRO A 207 -9.88 46.96 16.77
C PRO A 207 -8.45 46.48 16.48
N ILE A 208 -8.30 45.73 15.40
CA ILE A 208 -7.07 45.02 15.05
C ILE A 208 -6.11 45.96 14.31
N PRO A 209 -4.90 46.23 14.83
CA PRO A 209 -3.84 46.92 14.11
C PRO A 209 -3.19 46.05 13.04
N LYS A 210 -2.55 46.74 12.09
CA LYS A 210 -1.77 46.13 11.01
C LYS A 210 -0.73 45.15 11.55
N GLY A 211 -0.61 44.01 10.88
CA GLY A 211 0.34 42.94 11.18
C GLY A 211 -0.15 41.91 12.21
N GLN A 212 -1.33 42.11 12.83
CA GLN A 212 -1.83 41.21 13.87
C GLN A 212 -2.71 40.09 13.30
N VAL A 213 -2.53 38.88 13.84
CA VAL A 213 -3.48 37.76 13.69
C VAL A 213 -4.64 37.96 14.65
N PHE A 214 -5.88 37.80 14.18
CA PHE A 214 -7.08 38.05 14.97
C PHE A 214 -7.98 36.82 15.12
N PHE A 215 -9.06 37.00 15.90
CA PHE A 215 -9.88 35.93 16.50
C PHE A 215 -9.06 35.04 17.45
N ALA A 216 -8.92 35.46 18.71
CA ALA A 216 -8.16 34.71 19.71
C ALA A 216 -8.81 33.37 20.08
N ASP A 217 -10.12 33.27 19.94
CA ASP A 217 -10.97 32.12 20.23
C ASP A 217 -12.18 32.07 19.31
N GLY A 218 -12.95 30.99 19.36
CA GLY A 218 -14.16 30.82 18.56
C GLY A 218 -13.93 30.46 17.09
N ALA A 219 -14.88 30.83 16.22
CA ALA A 219 -14.82 30.52 14.80
C ALA A 219 -13.67 31.28 14.11
N ALA A 220 -12.99 30.65 13.16
CA ALA A 220 -11.82 31.21 12.48
C ALA A 220 -10.67 31.64 13.44
N LYS A 221 -10.57 30.99 14.61
CA LYS A 221 -9.50 31.26 15.59
C LYS A 221 -8.12 31.25 14.93
N GLY A 222 -7.40 32.37 15.06
CA GLY A 222 -6.02 32.51 14.60
C GLY A 222 -5.83 32.39 13.09
N ARG A 223 -6.91 32.42 12.30
CA ARG A 223 -6.86 32.15 10.87
C ARG A 223 -6.43 33.35 10.05
N PHE A 224 -6.78 34.55 10.44
CA PHE A 224 -6.62 35.72 9.58
C PHE A 224 -5.64 36.71 10.17
N LYS A 225 -4.77 37.24 9.31
CA LYS A 225 -3.82 38.30 9.65
C LYS A 225 -4.12 39.54 8.83
N TYR A 226 -4.26 40.67 9.50
CA TYR A 226 -4.46 41.95 8.82
C TYR A 226 -3.12 42.47 8.28
N LEU A 227 -3.01 42.63 6.95
CA LEU A 227 -1.78 43.06 6.30
C LEU A 227 -1.75 44.54 5.97
N ASP A 228 -2.73 45.06 5.26
CA ASP A 228 -2.76 46.46 4.85
C ASP A 228 -4.14 46.89 4.39
N PHE A 229 -4.31 48.17 4.07
CA PHE A 229 -5.51 48.66 3.41
C PHE A 229 -5.16 49.66 2.30
N GLU A 230 -6.03 49.73 1.30
CA GLU A 230 -5.90 50.64 0.18
C GLU A 230 -7.23 51.34 -0.09
N LYS A 231 -7.19 52.65 -0.36
CA LYS A 231 -8.37 53.42 -0.76
C LYS A 231 -8.39 53.55 -2.28
N ARG A 232 -9.41 53.02 -2.93
CA ARG A 232 -9.58 53.06 -4.40
C ARG A 232 -10.87 53.77 -4.76
N ARG A 233 -10.84 54.55 -5.84
CA ARG A 233 -12.05 55.04 -6.49
C ARG A 233 -12.63 53.95 -7.35
N VAL A 234 -13.85 53.53 -7.04
CA VAL A 234 -14.57 52.49 -7.79
C VAL A 234 -15.89 53.07 -8.26
N LEU A 235 -16.23 52.83 -9.52
CA LEU A 235 -17.56 53.17 -10.05
C LEU A 235 -18.58 52.24 -9.41
N ASN A 236 -19.47 52.80 -8.59
CA ASN A 236 -20.59 52.05 -8.07
C ASN A 236 -21.71 52.02 -9.11
N GLU A 237 -21.86 50.87 -9.77
CA GLU A 237 -22.86 50.62 -10.81
C GLU A 237 -24.31 50.93 -10.39
N ALA A 238 -24.63 50.82 -9.09
CA ALA A 238 -25.97 51.04 -8.58
C ALA A 238 -26.35 52.54 -8.53
N ILE A 239 -25.37 53.41 -8.31
CA ILE A 239 -25.58 54.88 -8.21
C ILE A 239 -24.93 55.65 -9.36
N LYS A 240 -24.24 54.94 -10.27
CA LYS A 240 -23.52 55.49 -11.43
C LYS A 240 -22.56 56.64 -11.04
N ALA A 241 -21.90 56.49 -9.90
CA ALA A 241 -20.98 57.47 -9.35
C ALA A 241 -19.70 56.80 -8.83
N GLU A 242 -18.58 57.51 -8.93
CA GLU A 242 -17.32 57.09 -8.31
C GLU A 242 -17.40 57.28 -6.80
N VAL A 243 -17.10 56.22 -6.06
CA VAL A 243 -17.03 56.23 -4.60
C VAL A 243 -15.66 55.75 -4.15
N ASP A 244 -15.14 56.39 -3.10
CA ASP A 244 -13.92 55.94 -2.45
C ASP A 244 -14.24 54.70 -1.59
N VAL A 245 -13.73 53.53 -2.01
CA VAL A 245 -13.87 52.26 -1.30
C VAL A 245 -12.54 51.91 -0.65
N THR A 246 -12.57 51.59 0.64
CA THR A 246 -11.40 51.10 1.36
C THR A 246 -11.37 49.57 1.24
N PHE A 247 -10.34 49.01 0.62
CA PHE A 247 -10.09 47.57 0.57
C PHE A 247 -9.11 47.20 1.67
N VAL A 248 -9.46 46.20 2.46
CA VAL A 248 -8.63 45.62 3.52
C VAL A 248 -8.00 44.35 2.98
N ILE A 249 -6.68 44.24 3.09
CA ILE A 249 -5.87 43.12 2.65
C ILE A 249 -5.63 42.20 3.85
N ILE A 250 -6.14 40.98 3.75
CA ILE A 250 -6.06 39.94 4.78
C ILE A 250 -5.26 38.76 4.24
N GLU A 251 -4.37 38.21 5.07
CA GLU A 251 -3.64 36.97 4.77
C GLU A 251 -4.27 35.80 5.54
N ASP A 252 -4.50 34.67 4.87
CA ASP A 252 -4.87 33.43 5.54
C ASP A 252 -3.63 32.80 6.20
N GLN A 253 -3.80 32.29 7.40
CA GLN A 253 -2.78 31.65 8.23
C GLN A 253 -3.03 30.14 8.38
N LYS A 254 -4.12 29.62 7.80
CA LYS A 254 -4.37 28.18 7.77
C LYS A 254 -3.22 27.48 7.01
N PRO A 255 -2.68 26.35 7.50
CA PRO A 255 -1.50 25.73 6.90
C PRO A 255 -1.58 25.47 5.39
N ASN A 256 -2.76 25.11 4.87
CA ASN A 256 -2.99 24.84 3.45
C ASN A 256 -3.28 26.11 2.62
N LYS A 257 -3.53 27.27 3.26
CA LYS A 257 -3.80 28.55 2.58
C LYS A 257 -2.81 29.64 2.99
N LEU A 258 -1.70 29.25 3.62
CA LEU A 258 -0.77 30.19 4.20
C LEU A 258 -0.20 31.10 3.10
N GLY A 259 -0.42 32.41 3.26
CA GLY A 259 0.04 33.42 2.30
C GLY A 259 -1.00 33.82 1.24
N ASP A 260 -2.15 33.14 1.16
CA ASP A 260 -3.28 33.58 0.35
C ASP A 260 -3.75 34.95 0.82
N LYS A 261 -3.98 35.87 -0.12
CA LYS A 261 -4.39 37.24 0.17
C LYS A 261 -5.80 37.51 -0.32
N TYR A 262 -6.60 38.09 0.55
CA TYR A 262 -7.96 38.51 0.26
C TYR A 262 -8.06 40.04 0.32
N GLU A 263 -8.55 40.64 -0.75
CA GLU A 263 -8.87 42.07 -0.81
C GLU A 263 -10.37 42.25 -0.61
N ILE A 264 -10.76 42.71 0.57
CA ILE A 264 -12.16 42.77 0.97
C ILE A 264 -12.54 44.23 1.21
N PRO A 265 -13.58 44.77 0.55
CA PRO A 265 -14.01 46.13 0.83
C PRO A 265 -14.50 46.25 2.27
N ALA A 266 -14.17 47.35 2.93
CA ALA A 266 -14.76 47.71 4.20
C ALA A 266 -16.23 48.10 3.97
N MET A 267 -17.10 47.75 4.92
CA MET A 267 -18.49 48.23 4.99
C MET A 267 -19.41 47.86 3.81
N PHE A 268 -19.19 46.73 3.14
CA PHE A 268 -20.17 46.23 2.15
C PHE A 268 -21.47 45.80 2.83
N ARG A 269 -22.60 45.91 2.10
CA ARG A 269 -23.92 45.58 2.65
C ARG A 269 -24.02 44.07 2.88
N ARG A 270 -24.81 43.66 3.88
CA ARG A 270 -25.05 42.23 4.12
C ARG A 270 -25.58 41.47 2.89
N GLY A 271 -26.38 42.13 2.05
CA GLY A 271 -26.88 41.56 0.79
C GLY A 271 -25.83 41.47 -0.33
N GLU A 272 -24.62 41.97 -0.13
CA GLU A 272 -23.49 41.86 -1.06
C GLU A 272 -22.46 40.81 -0.59
N ALA A 273 -22.76 40.09 0.50
CA ALA A 273 -21.84 39.12 1.11
C ALA A 273 -21.43 38.01 0.15
N ASP A 274 -22.31 37.60 -0.77
CA ASP A 274 -22.00 36.55 -1.75
C ASP A 274 -20.84 36.93 -2.68
N LYS A 275 -20.68 38.23 -3.00
CA LYS A 275 -19.59 38.74 -3.87
C LYS A 275 -18.22 38.66 -3.21
N PHE A 276 -18.18 38.65 -1.89
CA PHE A 276 -16.96 38.60 -1.06
C PHE A 276 -16.95 37.35 -0.19
N SER A 277 -17.60 36.30 -0.67
CA SER A 277 -17.57 35.00 -0.05
C SER A 277 -16.48 34.14 -0.65
N TYR A 278 -15.85 33.36 0.21
CA TYR A 278 -14.76 32.46 -0.13
C TYR A 278 -15.12 31.06 0.37
N TYR A 279 -14.42 30.05 -0.13
CA TYR A 279 -14.73 28.65 0.15
C TYR A 279 -13.51 27.94 0.72
N ASP A 280 -13.72 27.18 1.78
CA ASP A 280 -12.80 26.11 2.15
C ASP A 280 -13.33 24.83 1.55
N ARG A 281 -12.60 24.32 0.56
CA ARG A 281 -12.99 23.12 -0.19
C ARG A 281 -12.16 21.93 0.23
N THR A 282 -12.83 20.80 0.31
CA THR A 282 -12.24 19.50 0.63
C THR A 282 -12.72 18.52 -0.43
N ALA A 283 -11.78 17.85 -1.09
CA ALA A 283 -12.08 16.78 -2.02
C ALA A 283 -12.40 15.51 -1.21
N VAL A 284 -13.52 14.87 -1.55
CA VAL A 284 -13.87 13.52 -1.10
C VAL A 284 -13.47 12.56 -2.20
N LEU A 285 -12.51 11.69 -1.90
CA LEU A 285 -11.89 10.77 -2.83
C LEU A 285 -12.18 9.33 -2.42
N THR A 286 -12.22 8.43 -3.41
CA THR A 286 -12.31 6.98 -3.19
C THR A 286 -11.26 6.28 -4.02
N LEU A 287 -10.68 5.19 -3.50
CA LEU A 287 -9.68 4.39 -4.20
C LEU A 287 -10.25 3.00 -4.50
N ALA A 288 -10.46 2.67 -5.77
CA ALA A 288 -10.96 1.36 -6.20
C ALA A 288 -9.80 0.34 -6.37
N ALA A 289 -8.88 0.30 -5.41
CA ALA A 289 -7.72 -0.60 -5.39
C ALA A 289 -7.37 -0.96 -3.94
N LEU A 290 -6.55 -2.01 -3.77
CA LEU A 290 -6.00 -2.48 -2.49
C LEU A 290 -7.09 -2.76 -1.44
N GLY A 291 -8.26 -3.25 -1.87
CA GLY A 291 -9.39 -3.54 -0.99
C GLY A 291 -10.10 -2.30 -0.41
N MET A 292 -9.77 -1.09 -0.88
CA MET A 292 -10.34 0.18 -0.36
C MET A 292 -11.58 0.65 -1.14
N ALA A 293 -12.14 -0.22 -1.97
CA ALA A 293 -13.27 0.13 -2.83
C ALA A 293 -14.49 0.59 -2.00
N GLY A 294 -14.94 1.82 -2.25
CA GLY A 294 -16.04 2.44 -1.53
C GLY A 294 -15.65 3.15 -0.22
N GLU A 295 -14.38 3.10 0.18
CA GLU A 295 -13.89 3.91 1.31
C GLU A 295 -13.61 5.34 0.88
N GLU A 296 -14.27 6.29 1.52
CA GLU A 296 -14.07 7.72 1.29
C GLU A 296 -12.98 8.29 2.21
N PHE A 297 -12.08 9.07 1.64
CA PHE A 297 -11.14 9.90 2.40
C PHE A 297 -11.18 11.35 1.94
N ARG A 298 -10.89 12.26 2.88
CA ARG A 298 -11.00 13.71 2.69
C ARG A 298 -9.63 14.34 2.57
N VAL A 299 -9.44 15.16 1.55
CA VAL A 299 -8.22 15.93 1.35
C VAL A 299 -8.58 17.40 1.14
N GLU A 300 -8.13 18.26 2.04
CA GLU A 300 -8.35 19.71 1.89
C GLU A 300 -7.58 20.24 0.67
N GLU A 301 -8.13 21.24 0.00
CA GLU A 301 -7.43 21.96 -1.06
C GLU A 301 -6.05 22.44 -0.58
N ASN A 302 -5.05 22.43 -1.48
CA ASN A 302 -3.66 22.75 -1.22
C ASN A 302 -2.94 21.85 -0.20
N THR A 303 -3.43 20.63 0.03
CA THR A 303 -2.85 19.69 1.00
C THR A 303 -2.22 18.48 0.32
N GLU A 304 -1.08 18.05 0.87
CA GLU A 304 -0.37 16.83 0.46
C GLU A 304 -0.97 15.58 1.12
N PHE A 305 -1.08 14.51 0.34
CA PHE A 305 -1.62 13.22 0.74
C PHE A 305 -0.84 12.06 0.10
N SER A 306 -1.12 10.86 0.57
CA SER A 306 -0.50 9.61 0.12
C SER A 306 -1.55 8.68 -0.49
N LEU A 307 -1.12 7.84 -1.43
CA LEU A 307 -1.90 6.73 -1.95
C LEU A 307 -1.11 5.43 -1.70
N PRO A 308 -1.68 4.44 -0.99
CA PRO A 308 -2.97 4.47 -0.29
C PRO A 308 -3.01 5.52 0.85
N PRO A 309 -4.22 5.99 1.26
CA PRO A 309 -4.36 7.02 2.28
C PRO A 309 -3.76 6.57 3.61
N GLY A 310 -2.96 7.45 4.22
CA GLY A 310 -2.26 7.16 5.48
C GLY A 310 -0.85 6.58 5.30
N GLY A 311 -0.40 6.36 4.06
CA GLY A 311 1.00 6.03 3.76
C GLY A 311 1.98 7.14 4.20
N GLU A 312 3.21 6.75 4.51
CA GLU A 312 4.27 7.67 5.00
C GLU A 312 4.72 8.68 3.94
N LYS A 313 4.70 8.28 2.67
CA LYS A 313 5.21 9.07 1.55
C LYS A 313 4.09 9.87 0.89
N LYS A 314 4.11 11.20 1.07
CA LYS A 314 3.11 12.12 0.51
C LYS A 314 3.54 12.64 -0.86
N ASP A 315 3.38 11.80 -1.87
CA ASP A 315 3.79 12.14 -3.24
C ASP A 315 2.74 12.96 -4.00
N PHE A 316 1.53 13.16 -3.45
CA PHE A 316 0.41 13.79 -4.14
C PHE A 316 -0.07 15.05 -3.42
N LYS A 317 -0.52 16.05 -4.16
CA LYS A 317 -1.12 17.27 -3.61
C LYS A 317 -2.38 17.65 -4.38
N VAL A 318 -3.49 17.84 -3.67
CA VAL A 318 -4.68 18.46 -4.27
C VAL A 318 -4.41 19.95 -4.39
N THR A 319 -4.26 20.48 -5.60
CA THR A 319 -3.93 21.90 -5.82
C THR A 319 -5.19 22.76 -5.98
N GLN A 320 -6.25 22.18 -6.54
CA GLN A 320 -7.50 22.88 -6.78
C GLN A 320 -8.69 21.95 -6.58
N VAL A 321 -9.75 22.47 -5.95
CA VAL A 321 -11.03 21.78 -5.81
C VAL A 321 -12.15 22.68 -6.34
N THR A 322 -13.01 22.13 -7.18
CA THR A 322 -14.23 22.79 -7.66
C THR A 322 -15.43 21.84 -7.50
N PRO A 323 -16.67 22.31 -7.65
CA PRO A 323 -17.85 21.45 -7.54
C PRO A 323 -17.88 20.30 -8.56
N ASP A 324 -17.20 20.46 -9.69
CA ASP A 324 -17.28 19.55 -10.84
C ASP A 324 -15.95 18.82 -11.10
N GLN A 325 -14.83 19.33 -10.59
CA GLN A 325 -13.49 18.85 -10.91
C GLN A 325 -12.48 19.12 -9.79
N ILE A 326 -11.46 18.27 -9.70
CA ILE A 326 -10.26 18.50 -8.89
C ILE A 326 -8.98 18.39 -9.73
N THR A 327 -7.93 19.02 -9.23
CA THR A 327 -6.58 18.95 -9.80
C THR A 327 -5.61 18.38 -8.76
N ILE A 328 -4.88 17.34 -9.15
CA ILE A 328 -3.90 16.64 -8.32
C ILE A 328 -2.54 16.75 -8.97
N GLU A 329 -1.55 17.24 -8.24
CA GLU A 329 -0.14 17.22 -8.62
C GLU A 329 0.51 15.98 -8.01
N ALA A 330 1.17 15.15 -8.83
CA ALA A 330 1.99 14.03 -8.38
C ALA A 330 3.47 14.35 -8.54
N THR A 331 4.27 14.02 -7.54
CA THR A 331 5.73 14.19 -7.54
C THR A 331 6.40 12.85 -7.81
N GLY A 332 7.08 12.74 -8.94
CA GLY A 332 7.83 11.54 -9.34
C GLY A 332 9.11 11.33 -8.52
N PRO A 333 9.76 10.15 -8.64
CA PRO A 333 11.00 9.82 -7.94
C PRO A 333 12.18 10.74 -8.26
N ASP A 334 12.14 11.39 -9.41
CA ASP A 334 13.13 12.35 -9.91
C ASP A 334 12.79 13.81 -9.54
N GLY A 335 11.70 14.02 -8.80
CA GLY A 335 11.19 15.34 -8.44
C GLY A 335 10.40 16.04 -9.54
N GLN A 336 10.15 15.38 -10.69
CA GLN A 336 9.27 15.94 -11.71
C GLN A 336 7.82 15.95 -11.21
N LYS A 337 7.13 17.06 -11.48
CA LYS A 337 5.73 17.25 -11.10
C LYS A 337 4.86 17.05 -12.33
N LYS A 338 3.85 16.19 -12.20
CA LYS A 338 2.82 15.96 -13.23
C LYS A 338 1.45 16.29 -12.65
N THR A 339 0.59 16.90 -13.47
CA THR A 339 -0.73 17.37 -13.04
C THR A 339 -1.80 16.47 -13.64
N TYR A 340 -2.77 16.10 -12.84
CA TYR A 340 -3.86 15.22 -13.21
C TYR A 340 -5.19 15.87 -12.86
N GLU A 341 -6.14 15.77 -13.78
CA GLU A 341 -7.47 16.36 -13.63
C GLU A 341 -8.51 15.26 -13.51
N TYR A 342 -9.40 15.36 -12.52
CA TYR A 342 -10.46 14.38 -12.27
C TYR A 342 -11.82 15.08 -12.25
N ALA A 343 -12.77 14.58 -13.04
CA ALA A 343 -14.15 15.03 -12.99
C ALA A 343 -14.90 14.30 -11.89
N LYS A 344 -15.95 14.96 -11.39
CA LYS A 344 -16.81 14.40 -10.36
C LYS A 344 -17.54 13.17 -10.85
N GLY A 345 -17.37 12.07 -10.14
CA GLY A 345 -17.95 10.76 -10.46
C GLY A 345 -17.10 9.90 -11.38
N ASP A 346 -16.01 10.43 -11.95
CA ASP A 346 -15.13 9.66 -12.83
C ASP A 346 -14.04 8.92 -12.03
N THR A 347 -13.67 7.75 -12.52
CA THR A 347 -12.55 6.95 -12.03
C THR A 347 -11.37 7.13 -12.97
N GLY A 348 -10.24 7.57 -12.42
CA GLY A 348 -9.04 7.91 -13.17
C GLY A 348 -9.03 9.34 -13.70
N PRO A 349 -7.85 9.83 -14.15
CA PRO A 349 -7.70 11.18 -14.67
C PRO A 349 -8.31 11.32 -16.08
N ILE A 350 -8.92 12.47 -16.37
CA ILE A 350 -9.43 12.84 -17.71
C ILE A 350 -8.29 13.33 -18.61
N ALA A 351 -7.28 13.96 -17.99
CA ALA A 351 -6.12 14.52 -18.67
C ALA A 351 -4.86 14.30 -17.80
N GLU A 352 -3.74 14.11 -18.51
CA GLU A 352 -2.41 13.85 -17.96
C GLU A 352 -1.38 14.92 -18.33
#